data_AF-A0A2P1P6Z0-F1
#
_entry.id   AF-A0A2P1P6Z0-F1
#
_cell.length_a   1.000
_cell.length_b   1.000
_cell.length_c   1.000
_cell.angle_alpha   90.00
_cell.angle_beta   90.00
_cell.angle_gamma   90.00
#
_symmetry.space_group_name_H-M   'P 1'
#
loop_
_entity.id
_entity.type
_entity.pdbx_description
1 polymer ?
#
loop_
_entity_poly.entity_id
_entity_poly.type
_entity_poly.pdbx_seq_one_letter_code
_entity_poly.pdbx_strand_id
1 'polypeptide(L)'
;MRYDYKGNLLLRVLLFVLLSFWIATSANAMGSTASDVIGNSLCVLIHNLTGATAKAIGVLGIIIVAIGIMTGKMKHWTALPTIIGIFVLFGSSTLITYMAGVDVSGCS
;
A
#
# COMPACT_ATOMS: atom_id res chain seq x y z
N MET A 1 -29.52 -6.85 7.16
CA MET A 1 -28.20 -7.51 7.28
C MET A 1 -28.40 -8.99 6.99
N ARG A 2 -27.93 -9.49 5.85
CA ARG A 2 -27.91 -10.94 5.54
C ARG A 2 -26.48 -11.30 5.18
N TYR A 3 -25.74 -11.80 6.16
CA TYR A 3 -24.47 -12.46 5.90
C TYR A 3 -24.76 -13.94 5.68
N ASP A 4 -24.85 -14.28 4.41
CA ASP A 4 -24.97 -15.64 3.89
C ASP A 4 -23.67 -16.41 4.15
N TYR A 5 -23.77 -17.67 4.55
CA TYR A 5 -22.71 -18.54 5.10
C TYR A 5 -21.43 -18.65 4.22
N LYS A 6 -21.52 -18.31 2.93
CA LYS A 6 -20.41 -18.20 1.98
C LYS A 6 -19.41 -17.08 2.33
N GLY A 7 -19.84 -16.07 3.11
CA GLY A 7 -19.02 -14.93 3.55
C GLY A 7 -17.94 -15.28 4.59
N ASN A 8 -18.14 -16.33 5.40
CA ASN A 8 -17.15 -16.74 6.40
C ASN A 8 -15.87 -17.36 5.79
N LEU A 9 -16.00 -18.01 4.64
CA LEU A 9 -14.85 -18.55 3.91
C LEU A 9 -14.02 -17.42 3.28
N LEU A 10 -14.70 -16.46 2.64
CA LEU A 10 -14.06 -15.32 1.99
C LEU A 10 -13.42 -14.37 3.02
N LEU A 11 -14.07 -14.17 4.17
CA LEU A 11 -13.53 -13.39 5.29
C LEU A 11 -12.30 -14.06 5.93
N ARG A 12 -12.30 -15.40 6.08
CA ARG A 12 -11.11 -16.14 6.54
C ARG A 12 -9.95 -16.01 5.56
N VAL A 13 -10.18 -16.19 4.26
CA VAL A 13 -9.13 -16.07 3.23
C VAL A 13 -8.57 -14.64 3.19
N LEU A 14 -9.43 -13.63 3.24
CA LEU A 14 -9.03 -12.22 3.29
C LEU A 14 -8.20 -11.91 4.55
N LEU A 15 -8.56 -12.50 5.70
CA LEU A 15 -7.80 -12.36 6.95
C LEU A 15 -6.42 -13.03 6.85
N PHE A 16 -6.31 -14.19 6.21
CA PHE A 16 -5.01 -14.83 5.97
C PHE A 16 -4.11 -14.01 5.03
N VAL A 17 -4.67 -13.44 3.96
CA VAL A 17 -3.91 -12.58 3.03
C VAL A 17 -3.42 -11.31 3.72
N LEU A 18 -4.27 -10.68 4.54
CA LEU A 18 -3.90 -9.51 5.33
C LEU A 18 -2.83 -9.84 6.38
N LEU A 19 -2.92 -11.02 7.02
CA LEU A 19 -1.94 -11.47 8.01
C LEU A 19 -0.58 -11.74 7.36
N SER A 20 -0.55 -12.42 6.21
CA SER A 20 0.67 -12.67 5.45
C SER A 20 1.34 -11.38 4.97
N PHE A 21 0.53 -10.42 4.53
CA PHE A 21 1.01 -9.09 4.15
C PHE A 21 1.62 -8.36 5.36
N TRP A 22 0.97 -8.42 6.53
CA TRP A 22 1.47 -7.82 7.76
C TRP A 22 2.82 -8.39 8.20
N ILE A 23 2.97 -9.71 8.19
CA ILE A 23 4.20 -10.40 8.60
C ILE A 23 5.36 -10.08 7.64
N ALA A 24 5.09 -10.01 6.33
CA ALA A 24 6.11 -9.63 5.34
C ALA A 24 6.56 -8.16 5.50
N THR A 25 5.66 -7.26 5.90
CA THR A 25 6.02 -5.85 6.13
C THR A 25 6.80 -5.65 7.44
N SER A 26 6.52 -6.44 8.49
CA SER A 26 7.17 -6.28 9.80
C SER A 26 8.59 -6.86 9.83
N ALA A 27 8.85 -7.92 9.07
CA ALA A 27 10.20 -8.50 8.94
C ALA A 27 11.21 -7.51 8.33
N ASN A 28 10.74 -6.59 7.48
CA ASN A 28 11.59 -5.58 6.84
C ASN A 28 11.87 -4.37 7.74
N ALA A 29 11.20 -4.24 8.89
CA ALA A 29 11.35 -3.14 9.83
C ALA A 29 12.38 -3.43 10.95
N MET A 30 12.97 -4.62 10.96
CA MET A 30 13.84 -5.09 12.03
C MET A 30 15.32 -4.90 11.66
N GLY A 31 15.74 -3.64 11.58
CA GLY A 31 17.15 -3.31 11.36
C GLY A 31 17.43 -1.82 11.32
N SER A 32 17.78 -1.22 12.46
CA SER A 32 18.95 -0.33 12.55
C SER A 32 19.23 0.07 14.00
N THR A 33 20.51 0.07 14.36
CA THR A 33 21.04 0.50 15.65
C THR A 33 21.80 1.81 15.40
N ALA A 34 21.54 2.81 16.25
CA ALA A 34 22.22 4.12 16.36
C ALA A 34 21.85 5.24 15.36
N SER A 35 21.57 6.43 15.95
CA SER A 35 21.20 7.73 15.36
C SER A 35 20.21 7.72 14.19
N ASP A 36 18.98 8.15 14.48
CA ASP A 36 17.88 8.27 13.52
C ASP A 36 17.31 6.94 12.96
N VAL A 37 16.91 6.06 13.88
CA VAL A 37 16.13 4.84 13.58
C VAL A 37 14.89 5.14 12.74
N ILE A 38 14.22 6.26 12.98
CA ILE A 38 13.02 6.65 12.24
C ILE A 38 13.40 7.03 10.80
N GLY A 39 14.43 7.86 10.61
CA GLY A 39 14.89 8.30 9.29
C GLY A 39 15.36 7.14 8.42
N ASN A 40 16.19 6.24 8.97
CA ASN A 40 16.69 5.07 8.23
C ASN A 40 15.56 4.10 7.86
N SER A 41 14.62 3.85 8.77
CA SER A 41 13.48 2.97 8.50
C SER A 41 12.57 3.57 7.43
N LEU A 42 12.24 4.87 7.53
CA LEU A 42 11.47 5.55 6.50
C LEU A 42 12.18 5.50 5.16
N CYS A 43 13.50 5.67 5.13
CA CYS A 43 14.24 5.62 3.88
C CYS A 43 14.12 4.26 3.18
N VAL A 44 14.35 3.18 3.91
CA VAL A 44 14.23 1.81 3.37
C VAL A 44 12.81 1.56 2.87
N LEU A 45 11.80 2.03 3.61
CA LEU A 45 10.40 1.94 3.21
C LEU A 45 10.13 2.72 1.91
N ILE A 46 10.63 3.95 1.79
CA ILE A 46 10.45 4.81 0.61
C ILE A 46 11.16 4.22 -0.60
N HIS A 47 12.37 3.71 -0.43
CA HIS A 47 13.13 3.06 -1.48
C HIS A 47 12.40 1.82 -2.00
N ASN A 48 11.82 1.03 -1.10
CA ASN A 48 11.03 -0.15 -1.46
C ASN A 48 9.68 0.23 -2.14
N LEU A 49 8.99 1.25 -1.65
CA LEU A 49 7.73 1.75 -2.25
C LEU A 49 7.92 2.45 -3.60
N THR A 50 9.07 3.09 -3.83
CA THR A 50 9.37 3.80 -5.09
C THR A 50 9.94 2.88 -6.17
N GLY A 51 10.29 1.64 -5.80
CA GLY A 51 10.76 0.61 -6.72
C GLY A 51 9.82 0.37 -7.91
N ALA A 52 10.39 0.02 -9.05
CA ALA A 52 9.64 -0.24 -10.28
C ALA A 52 8.55 -1.32 -10.11
N THR A 53 8.79 -2.29 -9.23
CA THR A 53 7.86 -3.36 -8.86
C THR A 53 6.64 -2.84 -8.11
N ALA A 54 6.83 -1.97 -7.10
CA ALA A 54 5.73 -1.39 -6.32
C ALA A 54 4.83 -0.49 -7.18
N LYS A 55 5.43 0.32 -8.06
CA LYS A 55 4.69 1.13 -9.03
C LYS A 55 3.88 0.27 -10.00
N ALA A 56 4.44 -0.84 -10.50
CA ALA A 56 3.74 -1.75 -11.40
C ALA A 56 2.50 -2.39 -10.74
N ILE A 57 2.63 -2.82 -9.47
CA ILE A 57 1.52 -3.40 -8.70
C ILE A 57 0.41 -2.37 -8.46
N GLY A 58 0.77 -1.11 -8.16
CA GLY A 58 -0.17 -0.01 -8.03
C GLY A 58 -0.99 0.24 -9.30
N VAL A 59 -0.32 0.30 -10.45
CA VAL A 59 -0.97 0.46 -11.76
C VAL A 59 -1.92 -0.70 -12.04
N LEU A 60 -1.52 -1.93 -11.73
CA LEU A 60 -2.37 -3.11 -11.87
C LEU A 60 -3.65 -2.98 -11.02
N GLY A 61 -3.51 -2.52 -9.78
CA GLY A 61 -4.64 -2.28 -8.87
C GLY A 61 -5.65 -1.27 -9.42
N ILE A 62 -5.18 -0.17 -10.01
CA ILE A 62 -6.04 0.85 -10.63
C ILE A 62 -6.81 0.27 -11.81
N ILE A 63 -6.15 -0.53 -12.66
CA ILE A 63 -6.78 -1.18 -13.82
C ILE A 63 -7.89 -2.13 -13.37
N ILE A 64 -7.65 -2.94 -12.34
CA ILE A 64 -8.64 -3.87 -11.80
C ILE A 64 -9.86 -3.11 -11.23
N VAL A 65 -9.61 -2.00 -10.53
CA VAL A 65 -10.68 -1.14 -9.99
C VAL A 65 -11.49 -0.52 -11.14
N ALA A 66 -10.85 0.01 -12.17
CA ALA A 66 -11.52 0.60 -13.33
C ALA A 66 -12.43 -0.41 -14.05
N ILE A 67 -11.94 -1.64 -14.30
CA ILE A 67 -12.72 -2.73 -14.91
C ILE A 67 -13.90 -3.14 -14.00
N GLY A 68 -13.67 -3.17 -12.69
CA GLY A 68 -14.71 -3.54 -11.74
C GLY A 68 -15.82 -2.49 -11.57
N ILE A 69 -15.53 -1.21 -11.80
CA ILE A 69 -16.55 -0.15 -11.88
C ILE A 69 -17.37 -0.31 -13.17
N MET A 70 -16.71 -0.59 -14.31
CA MET A 70 -17.39 -0.79 -15.60
C MET A 70 -18.29 -2.02 -15.64
N THR A 71 -17.94 -3.09 -14.92
CA THR A 71 -18.75 -4.33 -14.88
C THR A 71 -20.02 -4.19 -14.03
N GLY A 72 -20.27 -3.04 -13.39
CA GLY A 72 -21.49 -2.77 -12.60
C GLY A 72 -21.63 -3.62 -11.34
N LYS A 73 -20.64 -4.49 -11.05
CA LYS A 73 -20.63 -5.40 -9.89
C LYS A 73 -20.11 -4.74 -8.62
N MET A 74 -19.49 -3.56 -8.72
CA MET A 74 -18.99 -2.81 -7.58
C MET A 74 -19.90 -1.61 -7.26
N LYS A 75 -20.36 -1.53 -6.01
CA LYS A 75 -21.03 -0.34 -5.49
C LYS A 75 -20.04 0.83 -5.54
N HIS A 76 -20.45 1.97 -6.08
CA HIS A 76 -19.64 3.21 -6.12
C HIS A 76 -19.05 3.58 -4.75
N TRP A 77 -19.77 3.26 -3.68
CA TRP A 77 -19.33 3.47 -2.29
C TRP A 77 -18.05 2.74 -1.90
N THR A 78 -17.73 1.60 -2.50
CA THR A 78 -16.49 0.84 -2.20
C THR A 78 -15.36 1.13 -3.19
N ALA A 79 -15.69 1.63 -4.37
CA ALA A 79 -14.72 1.97 -5.41
C ALA A 79 -14.02 3.33 -5.17
N LEU A 80 -14.74 4.31 -4.61
CA LEU A 80 -14.18 5.62 -4.31
C LEU A 80 -13.04 5.60 -3.25
N PRO A 81 -13.19 4.94 -2.09
CA PRO A 81 -12.13 4.94 -1.07
C PRO A 81 -10.88 4.17 -1.52
N THR A 82 -11.02 3.17 -2.39
CA THR A 82 -9.89 2.41 -2.93
C THR A 82 -9.03 3.26 -3.87
N ILE A 83 -9.66 4.04 -4.76
CA ILE A 83 -8.94 4.97 -5.64
C ILE A 83 -8.20 6.03 -4.81
N ILE A 84 -8.86 6.61 -3.81
CA ILE A 84 -8.25 7.61 -2.92
C ILE A 84 -7.05 7.02 -2.18
N GLY A 85 -7.18 5.81 -1.62
CA GLY A 85 -6.08 5.14 -0.93
C GLY A 85 -4.86 4.91 -1.82
N ILE A 86 -5.08 4.45 -3.05
CA ILE A 86 -4.00 4.27 -4.03
C ILE A 86 -3.34 5.61 -4.36
N PHE A 87 -4.14 6.67 -4.55
CA PHE A 87 -3.62 8.01 -4.85
C PHE A 87 -2.78 8.57 -3.70
N VAL A 88 -3.19 8.35 -2.46
CA VAL A 88 -2.42 8.77 -1.27
C VAL A 88 -1.11 7.98 -1.14
N LEU A 89 -1.13 6.67 -1.40
CA LEU A 89 0.07 5.84 -1.32
C LEU A 89 1.16 6.30 -2.30
N PHE A 90 0.79 6.55 -3.57
CA PHE A 90 1.76 7.00 -4.58
C PHE A 90 2.02 8.52 -4.57
N GLY A 91 1.05 9.31 -4.08
CA GLY A 91 1.22 10.75 -3.87
C GLY A 91 2.08 11.09 -2.65
N SER A 92 2.22 10.16 -1.70
CA SER A 92 3.13 10.35 -0.56
C SER A 92 4.57 10.50 -1.02
N SER A 93 5.01 9.72 -2.02
CA SER A 93 6.39 9.71 -2.53
C SER A 93 6.87 11.07 -3.02
N THR A 94 6.00 11.89 -3.59
CA THR A 94 6.36 13.26 -3.99
C THR A 94 6.39 14.20 -2.79
N LEU A 95 5.44 14.06 -1.85
CA LEU A 95 5.36 14.89 -0.65
C LEU A 95 6.64 14.80 0.20
N ILE A 96 7.21 13.61 0.36
CA ILE A 96 8.46 13.41 1.10
C ILE A 96 9.65 14.09 0.43
N THR A 97 9.74 14.08 -0.90
CA THR A 97 10.79 14.80 -1.64
C THR A 97 10.66 16.32 -1.47
N TYR A 98 9.42 16.83 -1.45
CA TYR A 98 9.16 18.25 -1.20
C TYR A 98 9.44 18.68 0.25
N MET A 99 9.18 17.81 1.23
CA MET A 99 9.42 18.09 2.65
C MET A 99 10.89 17.90 3.05
N ALA A 100 11.60 16.96 2.42
CA ALA A 100 13.01 16.73 2.69
C ALA A 100 13.91 17.84 2.11
N GLY A 101 13.44 18.60 1.10
CA GLY A 101 14.22 19.70 0.49
C GLY A 101 15.50 19.25 -0.23
N VAL A 102 15.78 17.94 -0.21
CA VAL A 102 16.86 17.27 -0.91
C VAL A 102 16.25 16.07 -1.63
N ASP A 103 16.74 15.83 -2.85
CA ASP A 103 16.56 14.56 -3.54
C ASP A 103 16.86 13.41 -2.58
N VAL A 104 16.34 12.22 -2.86
CA VAL A 104 16.48 10.95 -2.11
C VAL A 104 17.90 10.57 -1.65
N SER A 105 18.91 11.39 -1.91
CA SER A 105 20.19 11.55 -1.21
C SER A 105 20.13 12.06 0.24
N GLY A 106 18.98 12.46 0.78
CA GLY A 106 18.82 12.75 2.22
C GLY A 106 18.89 11.52 3.12
N CYS A 107 18.89 10.33 2.52
CA CYS A 107 19.29 9.09 3.17
C CYS A 107 20.77 8.85 2.92
N SER A 108 21.62 9.56 3.65
CA SER A 108 23.02 9.21 3.81
C SER A 108 23.31 8.91 5.26
#